data_AF-A0A1L5NQF7-F1
#
_entry.id   AF-A0A1L5NQF7-F1
#
_cell.length_a   1.000
_cell.length_b   1.000
_cell.length_c   1.000
_cell.angle_alpha   90.00
_cell.angle_beta   90.00
_cell.angle_gamma   90.00
#
_symmetry.space_group_name_H-M   'P 1'
#
loop_
_entity.id
_entity.type
_entity.pdbx_description
1 polymer ?
#
loop_
_entity_poly.entity_id
_entity_poly.type
_entity_poly.pdbx_seq_one_letter_code
_entity_poly.pdbx_strand_id
1 'polypeptide(L)'
;MAKIDVVDNSGSMTQEQDISRKVEQTVDKVLRDRLASDGFEGAEIRPDCDFDGDPILVVDVKYRYVDRPINSKVTFGLTTEVRKALMALGESRFPQIRHHFNEQQKIAS
;
A
#
# COMPACT_ATOMS: atom_id res chain seq x y z
N MET A 1 -35.85 0.79 44.65
CA MET A 1 -35.61 0.83 43.20
C MET A 1 -34.18 1.30 42.97
N ALA A 2 -33.27 0.37 42.69
CA ALA A 2 -31.88 0.68 42.36
C ALA A 2 -31.75 0.79 40.83
N LYS A 3 -31.18 1.89 40.32
CA LYS A 3 -30.77 2.01 38.93
C LYS A 3 -29.37 1.39 38.80
N ILE A 4 -29.26 0.42 37.90
CA ILE A 4 -28.00 -0.17 37.47
C ILE A 4 -27.46 0.75 36.38
N ASP A 5 -26.31 1.37 36.63
CA ASP A 5 -25.56 2.07 35.60
C ASP A 5 -24.89 1.01 34.72
N VAL A 6 -25.47 0.78 33.55
CA VAL A 6 -24.85 -0.01 32.49
C VAL A 6 -23.74 0.86 31.90
N VAL A 7 -22.49 0.46 32.17
CA VAL A 7 -21.31 0.96 31.49
C VAL A 7 -21.43 0.53 30.02
N ASP A 8 -21.70 1.49 29.14
CA ASP A 8 -21.67 1.28 27.69
C ASP A 8 -20.21 1.16 27.26
N ASN A 9 -19.77 -0.09 27.11
CA ASN A 9 -18.53 -0.48 26.46
C ASN A 9 -18.82 -0.65 24.97
N SER A 10 -18.73 0.42 24.20
CA SER A 10 -18.89 0.37 22.75
C SER A 10 -17.65 0.94 22.04
N GLY A 11 -16.86 0.00 21.52
CA GLY A 11 -16.17 0.09 20.24
C GLY A 11 -15.20 1.24 20.05
N SER A 12 -13.91 0.97 20.27
CA SER A 12 -12.82 1.77 19.69
C SER A 12 -13.09 1.96 18.20
N MET A 13 -13.50 3.17 17.83
CA MET A 13 -13.64 3.62 16.45
C MET A 13 -12.29 3.41 15.76
N THR A 14 -12.19 2.40 14.90
CA THR A 14 -11.22 2.41 13.81
C THR A 14 -11.57 3.62 12.94
N GLN A 15 -10.93 4.76 13.21
CA GLN A 15 -10.83 5.81 12.21
C GLN A 15 -10.06 5.18 11.04
N GLU A 16 -10.80 4.75 10.01
CA GLU A 16 -10.26 4.64 8.67
C GLU A 16 -9.64 6.00 8.35
N GLN A 17 -8.33 6.13 8.57
CA GLN A 17 -7.63 7.38 8.29
C GLN A 17 -7.61 7.55 6.78
N ASP A 18 -8.46 8.48 6.33
CA ASP A 18 -8.68 8.80 4.93
C ASP A 18 -7.35 9.01 4.19
N ILE A 19 -7.25 8.47 2.98
CA ILE A 19 -6.05 8.61 2.16
C ILE A 19 -6.27 9.81 1.27
N SER A 20 -5.41 10.83 1.40
CA SER A 20 -5.55 11.98 0.53
C SER A 20 -5.29 11.58 -0.94
N ARG A 21 -6.09 12.15 -1.86
CA ARG A 21 -5.88 11.98 -3.30
C ARG A 21 -4.44 12.29 -3.75
N LYS A 22 -3.76 13.21 -3.07
CA LYS A 22 -2.37 13.58 -3.35
C LYS A 22 -1.40 12.45 -3.02
N VAL A 23 -1.65 11.71 -1.93
CA VAL A 23 -0.92 10.49 -1.59
C VAL A 23 -1.11 9.44 -2.68
N GLU A 24 -2.36 9.17 -3.08
CA GLU A 24 -2.65 8.20 -4.14
C GLU A 24 -1.93 8.53 -5.46
N GLN A 25 -2.06 9.77 -5.92
CA GLN A 25 -1.42 10.25 -7.14
C GLN A 25 0.11 10.15 -7.08
N THR A 26 0.69 10.40 -5.91
CA THR A 26 2.15 10.37 -5.73
C THR A 26 2.67 8.94 -5.74
N VAL A 27 1.96 8.01 -5.09
CA VAL A 27 2.29 6.59 -5.12
C VAL A 27 2.13 6.03 -6.53
N ASP A 28 1.00 6.29 -7.22
CA ASP A 28 0.80 5.83 -8.61
C ASP A 28 1.91 6.34 -9.52
N LYS A 29 2.30 7.61 -9.39
CA LYS A 29 3.39 8.19 -10.18
C LYS A 29 4.71 7.45 -9.96
N VAL A 30 5.14 7.24 -8.71
CA VAL A 30 6.40 6.53 -8.42
C VAL A 30 6.36 5.10 -8.97
N LEU A 31 5.24 4.40 -8.76
CA LEU A 31 5.08 3.03 -9.26
C LEU A 31 5.09 2.98 -10.79
N ARG A 32 4.39 3.89 -11.45
CA ARG A 32 4.34 3.98 -12.91
C ARG A 32 5.70 4.29 -13.51
N ASP A 33 6.41 5.29 -12.97
CA ASP A 33 7.73 5.69 -13.44
C ASP A 33 8.73 4.53 -13.32
N ARG A 34 8.59 3.69 -12.28
CA ARG A 34 9.54 2.60 -12.01
C ARG A 34 9.18 1.28 -12.70
N LEU A 35 7.90 0.97 -12.85
CA LEU A 35 7.40 -0.37 -13.16
C LEU A 35 6.60 -0.46 -14.48
N ALA A 36 6.38 0.66 -15.19
CA ALA A 36 5.60 0.66 -16.43
C ALA A 36 6.13 -0.33 -17.49
N SER A 37 7.45 -0.49 -17.58
CA SER A 37 8.08 -1.47 -18.48
C SER A 37 7.70 -2.90 -18.14
N ASP A 38 7.50 -3.20 -16.86
CA ASP A 38 7.32 -4.54 -16.30
C ASP A 38 5.84 -4.88 -16.07
N GLY A 39 4.95 -4.16 -16.76
CA GLY A 39 3.53 -4.49 -16.79
C GLY A 39 2.71 -3.81 -15.71
N PHE A 40 3.21 -2.77 -15.03
CA PHE A 40 2.37 -2.00 -14.11
C PHE A 40 1.06 -1.55 -14.78
N GLU A 41 -0.06 -1.88 -14.14
CA GLU A 41 -1.42 -1.55 -14.58
C GLU A 41 -2.06 -0.52 -13.65
N GLY A 42 -1.82 -0.66 -12.35
CA GLY A 42 -2.27 0.27 -11.33
C GLY A 42 -1.92 -0.21 -9.93
N ALA A 43 -2.30 0.58 -8.93
CA ALA A 43 -2.22 0.17 -7.54
C ALA A 43 -3.48 0.59 -6.78
N GLU A 44 -3.84 -0.23 -5.81
CA GLU A 44 -4.86 0.07 -4.83
C GLU A 44 -4.18 0.36 -3.50
N ILE A 45 -4.58 1.45 -2.84
CA ILE A 45 -3.97 1.88 -1.59
C ILE A 45 -5.07 1.91 -0.55
N ARG A 46 -4.82 1.28 0.59
CA ARG A 46 -5.77 1.25 1.70
C ARG A 46 -5.06 1.44 3.03
N PRO A 47 -5.71 2.11 4.00
CA PRO A 47 -5.19 2.17 5.35
C PRO A 47 -5.29 0.78 5.99
N ASP A 48 -4.31 0.44 6.83
CA ASP A 48 -4.33 -0.77 7.65
C ASP A 48 -3.48 -0.55 8.90
N CYS A 49 -3.38 -1.56 9.76
CA CYS A 49 -2.37 -1.64 10.81
C CYS A 49 -1.41 -2.80 10.55
N ASP A 50 -0.18 -2.68 11.00
CA ASP A 50 0.71 -3.84 11.09
C ASP A 50 0.36 -4.73 12.30
N PHE A 51 1.20 -5.73 12.57
CA PHE A 51 0.96 -6.69 13.65
C PHE A 51 1.00 -6.05 15.05
N ASP A 52 1.74 -4.96 15.21
CA ASP A 52 1.87 -4.24 16.48
C ASP A 52 0.77 -3.17 16.65
N GLY A 53 -0.08 -2.99 15.62
CA GLY A 53 -1.16 -2.01 15.60
C GLY A 53 -0.75 -0.66 15.03
N ASP A 54 0.50 -0.51 14.56
CA ASP A 54 0.98 0.74 13.99
C ASP A 54 0.33 0.99 12.61
N PRO A 55 -0.10 2.23 12.31
CA PRO A 55 -0.80 2.53 11.08
C PRO A 55 0.13 2.46 9.86
N ILE A 56 -0.31 1.73 8.85
CA ILE A 56 0.41 1.53 7.59
C ILE A 56 -0.47 1.87 6.38
N LEU A 57 0.17 1.96 5.21
CA LEU A 57 -0.52 1.96 3.92
C LEU A 57 -0.21 0.64 3.23
N VAL A 58 -1.23 -0.17 2.97
CA VAL A 58 -1.10 -1.34 2.12
C VAL A 58 -1.23 -0.88 0.68
N VAL A 59 -0.22 -1.18 -0.14
CA VAL A 59 -0.14 -0.80 -1.56
C VAL A 59 -0.16 -2.09 -2.40
N ASP A 60 -1.32 -2.44 -2.90
CA ASP A 60 -1.54 -3.62 -3.74
C ASP A 60 -1.30 -3.26 -5.21
N VAL A 61 -0.13 -3.65 -5.73
CA VAL A 61 0.32 -3.32 -7.09
C VAL A 61 -0.11 -4.41 -8.06
N LYS A 62 -0.87 -4.03 -9.09
CA LYS A 62 -1.44 -4.93 -10.11
C LYS A 62 -0.58 -4.86 -11.39
N TYR A 63 -0.28 -6.02 -11.95
CA TYR A 63 0.51 -6.16 -13.16
C TYR A 63 -0.25 -6.91 -14.25
N ARG A 64 -0.24 -6.37 -15.48
CA ARG A 64 -0.60 -7.13 -16.67
C ARG A 64 0.49 -8.15 -16.99
N TYR A 65 0.10 -9.24 -17.64
CA TYR A 65 1.05 -10.20 -18.19
C TYR A 65 1.96 -9.54 -19.23
N VAL A 66 3.24 -9.87 -19.19
CA VAL A 66 4.21 -9.52 -20.24
C VAL A 66 4.94 -10.78 -20.68
N ASP A 67 5.03 -10.99 -22.01
CA ASP A 67 5.70 -12.15 -22.61
C ASP A 67 7.23 -11.97 -22.64
N ARG A 68 7.78 -11.70 -21.46
CA ARG A 68 9.21 -11.69 -21.15
C ARG A 68 9.40 -11.96 -19.66
N PRO A 69 10.53 -12.54 -19.25
CA PRO A 69 10.85 -12.61 -17.84
C PRO A 69 10.96 -11.21 -17.21
N ILE A 70 10.35 -11.02 -16.04
CA ILE A 70 10.55 -9.82 -15.22
C ILE A 70 11.72 -10.09 -14.28
N ASN A 71 12.69 -9.18 -14.26
CA ASN A 71 13.78 -9.25 -13.33
C ASN A 71 13.29 -8.87 -11.93
N SER A 72 13.43 -9.75 -10.94
CA SER A 72 13.07 -9.47 -9.54
C SER A 72 13.70 -8.18 -8.98
N LYS A 73 14.84 -7.74 -9.53
CA LYS A 73 15.53 -6.50 -9.16
C LYS A 73 14.70 -5.23 -9.35
N VAL A 74 13.65 -5.28 -10.16
CA VAL A 74 12.76 -4.12 -10.37
C VAL A 74 12.01 -3.70 -9.10
N THR A 75 11.83 -4.60 -8.13
CA THR A 75 11.15 -4.28 -6.86
C THR A 75 12.09 -3.76 -5.77
N PHE A 76 13.41 -3.89 -5.97
CA PHE A 76 14.40 -3.49 -4.98
C PHE A 76 14.40 -1.97 -4.80
N GLY A 77 14.36 -1.53 -3.55
CA GLY A 77 14.35 -0.10 -3.21
C GLY A 77 13.02 0.61 -3.43
N LEU A 78 12.03 -0.04 -4.07
CA LEU A 78 10.73 0.56 -4.38
C LEU A 78 10.02 1.08 -3.12
N THR A 79 9.99 0.28 -2.05
CA THR A 79 9.43 0.70 -0.75
C THR A 79 10.12 1.95 -0.19
N THR A 80 11.44 2.07 -0.39
CA THR A 80 12.20 3.24 0.07
C THR A 80 11.84 4.48 -0.76
N GLU A 81 11.71 4.34 -2.08
CA GLU A 81 11.33 5.45 -2.97
C GLU A 81 9.91 5.95 -2.67
N VAL A 82 8.95 5.02 -2.54
CA VAL A 82 7.58 5.35 -2.15
C VAL A 82 7.57 6.04 -0.78
N ARG A 83 8.27 5.49 0.21
CA ARG A 83 8.35 6.10 1.55
C ARG A 83 8.92 7.52 1.52
N LYS A 84 9.97 7.77 0.75
CA LYS A 84 10.54 9.13 0.60
C LYS A 84 9.53 10.09 -0.01
N ALA A 85 8.79 9.66 -1.03
CA ALA A 85 7.77 10.48 -1.68
C ALA A 85 6.60 10.80 -0.74
N LEU A 86 6.16 9.82 0.06
CA LEU A 86 5.13 10.01 1.09
C LEU A 86 5.59 10.98 2.19
N MET A 87 6.81 10.82 2.69
CA MET A 87 7.37 11.71 3.72
C MET A 87 7.44 13.17 3.24
N ALA A 88 7.75 13.41 1.95
CA ALA A 88 7.75 14.75 1.37
C ALA A 88 6.35 15.41 1.33
N LEU A 89 5.28 14.62 1.50
CA LEU A 89 3.90 15.10 1.61
C LEU A 89 3.41 15.19 3.07
N GLY A 90 4.22 14.80 4.05
CA GLY A 90 3.81 14.68 5.44
C GLY A 90 3.04 13.40 5.77
N GLU A 91 2.96 12.44 4.84
CA GLU A 91 2.41 11.11 5.12
C GLU A 91 3.48 10.25 5.80
N SER A 92 3.22 9.84 7.04
CA SER A 92 4.18 9.15 7.90
C SER A 92 3.99 7.64 7.95
N ARG A 93 2.81 7.14 7.53
CA ARG A 93 2.50 5.71 7.53
C ARG A 93 3.47 4.93 6.63
N PHE A 94 3.89 3.76 7.10
CA PHE A 94 4.83 2.93 6.34
C PHE A 94 4.12 2.28 5.13
N PRO A 95 4.68 2.35 3.91
CA PRO A 95 4.09 1.71 2.73
C PRO A 95 4.48 0.22 2.66
N GLN A 96 3.53 -0.68 2.93
CA GLN A 96 3.70 -2.11 2.69
C GLN A 96 3.28 -2.45 1.25
N ILE A 97 4.26 -2.67 0.38
CA ILE A 97 4.02 -2.98 -1.03
C ILE A 97 3.81 -4.48 -1.23
N ARG A 98 2.72 -4.85 -1.90
CA ARG A 98 2.37 -6.23 -2.27
C ARG A 98 2.29 -6.32 -3.79
N HIS A 99 2.99 -7.29 -4.37
CA HIS A 99 3.11 -7.45 -5.81
C HIS A 99 2.17 -8.56 -6.30
N HIS A 100 1.20 -8.20 -7.14
CA HIS A 100 0.24 -9.14 -7.74
C HIS A 100 0.57 -9.34 -9.21
N PHE A 101 1.56 -10.20 -9.46
CA PHE A 101 1.88 -10.63 -10.83
C PHE A 101 0.83 -11.63 -11.32
N ASN A 102 0.61 -11.66 -12.64
CA ASN A 102 -0.13 -12.74 -13.26
C ASN A 102 0.51 -14.10 -12.90
N GLU A 103 -0.30 -15.13 -12.64
CA GLU A 103 0.20 -16.46 -12.22
C GLU A 103 1.13 -17.12 -13.25
N GLN A 104 0.99 -16.78 -14.53
CA GLN A 104 1.81 -17.30 -15.63
C GLN A 104 3.07 -16.44 -15.87
N GLN A 105 3.24 -15.36 -15.10
CA GLN A 105 4.36 -14.44 -15.29
C GLN A 105 5.68 -15.14 -14.98
N LYS A 106 6.61 -15.09 -15.95
CA LYS A 106 7.96 -15.60 -15.74
C LYS A 106 8.75 -14.57 -14.93
N ILE A 107 9.39 -15.02 -13.86
CA ILE A 107 10.28 -14.22 -13.03
C ILE A 107 11.72 -14.71 -13.21
N ALA A 108 12.64 -13.77 -13.41
CA ALA A 108 14.08 -14.01 -13.45
C ALA A 108 14.76 -13.38 -12.22
N SER A 109 15.80 -14.05 -11.71
CA SER A 109 16.62 -13.60 -10.58
C SER A 109 17.77 -12.69 -11.01
#